data_AF-Q6X067-F1
#
_entry.id   AF-Q6X067-F1
#
_cell.length_a   1.000
_cell.length_b   1.000
_cell.length_c   1.000
_cell.angle_alpha   90.00
_cell.angle_beta   90.00
_cell.angle_gamma   90.00
#
_symmetry.space_group_name_H-M   'P 1'
#
loop_
_entity.id
_entity.type
_entity.pdbx_description
1 polymer ?
#
loop_
_entity_poly.entity_id
_entity_poly.type
_entity_poly.pdbx_seq_one_letter_code
_entity_poly.pdbx_strand_id
1 'polypeptide(L)'
;MSPMTFSIMMSSLSTGTIITMTSHHWLMAWIGLEINTLAIIPIISMQHNPRSTEAATKYFLTQAAASSLILFSSLVNAWQTGMWDITQLSSPQSCILLTIALSMKLGLAPLHFWLPEVVQGSTMFSALIIMTWQKLAPMSLIYLTSNSLSTTTLLIMGLLSTTIGGWAGLNQTQTRKIMAYSSIAHLGWMATIASIMTNILVMNLIIYLLLTMAMFYSLIVTKSKTIQDTSTAWTNSPHLMILTMLTLLSLGGLPPLTGFIPKWLILEQLTTQNLIVLAFFMAMTALLSLFFYLRLTYTTTLTLSPNTMQTKFKWRFKPNIMTTPMSSTLTTAIFLFPLMPTLLL
;
A
#
# COMPACT_ATOMS: atom_id res chain seq x y z
N MET A 1 -19.27 3.21 -16.97
CA MET A 1 -18.49 2.41 -17.95
C MET A 1 -19.28 1.17 -18.31
N SER A 2 -19.27 0.74 -19.57
CA SER A 2 -19.88 -0.54 -19.94
C SER A 2 -19.09 -1.70 -19.31
N PRO A 3 -19.72 -2.85 -19.00
CA PRO A 3 -19.02 -4.00 -18.44
C PRO A 3 -17.81 -4.45 -19.28
N MET A 4 -17.92 -4.37 -20.61
CA MET A 4 -16.82 -4.71 -21.53
C MET A 4 -15.64 -3.73 -21.45
N THR A 5 -15.91 -2.42 -21.36
CA THR A 5 -14.81 -1.46 -21.19
C THR A 5 -14.12 -1.68 -19.84
N PHE A 6 -14.87 -1.93 -18.77
CA PHE A 6 -14.29 -2.21 -17.46
C PHE A 6 -13.44 -3.49 -17.44
N SER A 7 -13.87 -4.57 -18.12
CA SER A 7 -13.06 -5.80 -18.21
C SER A 7 -11.76 -5.58 -18.98
N ILE A 8 -11.79 -4.82 -20.08
CA ILE A 8 -10.59 -4.44 -20.84
C ILE A 8 -9.63 -3.59 -19.98
N MET A 9 -10.15 -2.65 -19.18
CA MET A 9 -9.32 -1.84 -18.30
C MET A 9 -8.68 -2.68 -17.19
N MET A 10 -9.40 -3.64 -16.62
CA MET A 10 -8.85 -4.52 -15.58
C MET A 10 -7.83 -5.52 -16.14
N SER A 11 -8.06 -6.04 -17.36
CA SER A 11 -7.10 -6.93 -18.02
C SER A 11 -5.85 -6.18 -18.48
N SER A 12 -5.95 -4.93 -18.95
CA SER A 12 -4.77 -4.13 -19.28
C SER A 12 -3.94 -3.78 -18.05
N LEU A 13 -4.59 -3.56 -16.91
CA LEU A 13 -3.92 -3.33 -15.63
C LEU A 13 -3.13 -4.56 -15.17
N SER A 14 -3.72 -5.77 -15.33
CA SER A 14 -3.00 -7.01 -15.01
C SER A 14 -1.88 -7.31 -16.00
N THR A 15 -2.08 -7.14 -17.31
CA THR A 15 -1.03 -7.36 -18.31
C THR A 15 0.14 -6.42 -18.11
N GLY A 16 -0.10 -5.13 -17.79
CA GLY A 16 0.96 -4.19 -17.47
C GLY A 16 1.85 -4.69 -16.33
N THR A 17 1.26 -5.17 -15.24
CA THR A 17 2.02 -5.73 -14.13
C THR A 17 2.75 -7.03 -14.47
N ILE A 18 2.14 -7.92 -15.25
CA ILE A 18 2.79 -9.17 -15.68
C ILE A 18 4.00 -8.87 -16.55
N ILE A 19 3.86 -7.97 -17.53
CA ILE A 19 4.96 -7.54 -18.41
C ILE A 19 6.14 -7.03 -17.59
N THR A 20 5.90 -6.19 -16.58
CA THR A 20 6.98 -5.67 -15.71
C THR A 20 7.69 -6.74 -14.89
N MET A 21 6.97 -7.78 -14.47
CA MET A 21 7.54 -8.85 -13.65
C MET A 21 8.35 -9.83 -14.49
N THR A 22 7.94 -10.08 -15.74
CA THR A 22 8.58 -11.06 -16.63
C THR A 22 9.67 -10.44 -17.51
N SER A 23 9.74 -9.11 -17.61
CA SER A 23 10.71 -8.45 -18.47
C SER A 23 12.13 -8.53 -17.92
N HIS A 24 13.10 -8.77 -18.80
CA HIS A 24 14.54 -8.60 -18.52
C HIS A 24 15.12 -7.29 -19.08
N HIS A 25 14.43 -6.66 -20.03
CA HIS A 25 14.86 -5.45 -20.71
C HIS A 25 14.14 -4.20 -20.15
N TRP A 26 14.89 -3.13 -19.85
CA TRP A 26 14.36 -1.88 -19.26
C TRP A 26 13.20 -1.26 -20.04
N LEU A 27 13.30 -1.18 -21.37
CA LEU A 27 12.22 -0.65 -22.21
C LEU A 27 10.90 -1.42 -22.02
N MET A 28 10.96 -2.75 -21.92
CA MET A 28 9.76 -3.57 -21.76
C MET A 28 9.14 -3.38 -20.37
N ALA A 29 9.96 -3.28 -19.33
CA ALA A 29 9.50 -2.90 -18.00
C ALA A 29 8.84 -1.52 -18.00
N TRP A 30 9.42 -0.55 -18.70
CA TRP A 30 8.84 0.78 -18.82
C TRP A 30 7.47 0.75 -19.54
N ILE A 31 7.35 0.00 -20.65
CA ILE A 31 6.07 -0.17 -21.35
C ILE A 31 5.01 -0.77 -20.43
N GLY A 32 5.35 -1.82 -19.66
CA GLY A 32 4.40 -2.43 -18.72
C GLY A 32 3.93 -1.44 -17.63
N LEU A 33 4.84 -0.60 -17.14
CA LEU A 33 4.51 0.47 -16.20
C LEU A 33 3.60 1.55 -16.82
N GLU A 34 3.76 1.89 -18.08
CA GLU A 34 2.90 2.87 -18.77
C GLU A 34 1.53 2.31 -19.14
N ILE A 35 1.44 1.04 -19.53
CA ILE A 35 0.14 0.37 -19.71
C ILE A 35 -0.64 0.44 -18.41
N ASN A 36 0.02 0.21 -17.27
CA ASN A 36 -0.61 0.25 -15.97
C ASN A 36 -1.08 1.67 -15.56
N THR A 37 -0.30 2.73 -15.84
CA THR A 37 -0.71 4.12 -15.58
C THR A 37 -1.88 4.54 -16.45
N LEU A 38 -1.89 4.20 -17.74
CA LEU A 38 -2.98 4.50 -18.65
C LEU A 38 -4.25 3.72 -18.31
N ALA A 39 -4.11 2.47 -17.87
CA ALA A 39 -5.24 1.61 -17.52
C ALA A 39 -6.03 2.09 -16.30
N ILE A 40 -5.35 2.62 -15.28
CA ILE A 40 -6.00 3.00 -14.02
C ILE A 40 -6.70 4.37 -14.09
N ILE A 41 -6.30 5.28 -15.00
CA ILE A 41 -6.85 6.64 -15.08
C ILE A 41 -8.38 6.66 -15.31
N PRO A 42 -8.94 5.91 -16.28
CA PRO A 42 -10.40 5.84 -16.45
C PRO A 42 -11.13 5.23 -15.25
N ILE A 43 -10.50 4.32 -14.52
CA ILE A 43 -11.06 3.71 -13.30
C ILE A 43 -11.10 4.74 -12.16
N ILE A 44 -10.12 5.65 -12.07
CA ILE A 44 -10.11 6.74 -11.08
C ILE A 44 -11.21 7.76 -11.39
N SER A 45 -11.38 8.14 -12.67
CA SER A 45 -12.33 9.18 -13.10
C SER A 45 -13.78 8.68 -13.30
N MET A 46 -14.08 7.44 -12.93
CA MET A 46 -15.37 6.77 -13.19
C MET A 46 -16.61 7.52 -12.70
N GLN A 47 -16.52 8.32 -11.62
CA GLN A 47 -17.66 9.05 -11.07
C GLN A 47 -17.92 10.40 -11.74
N HIS A 48 -17.04 10.87 -12.63
CA HIS A 48 -17.14 12.15 -13.34
C HIS A 48 -17.40 13.38 -12.44
N ASN A 49 -16.88 13.34 -11.20
CA ASN A 49 -16.93 14.45 -10.25
C ASN A 49 -15.62 15.26 -10.30
N PRO A 50 -15.61 16.55 -9.94
CA PRO A 50 -14.39 17.38 -9.94
C PRO A 50 -13.29 16.80 -9.05
N ARG A 51 -13.65 16.10 -7.96
CA ARG A 51 -12.68 15.40 -7.11
C ARG A 51 -12.04 14.19 -7.77
N SER A 52 -12.80 13.45 -8.59
CA SER A 52 -12.27 12.30 -9.31
C SER A 52 -11.40 12.72 -10.48
N THR A 53 -11.71 13.85 -11.14
CA THR A 53 -10.85 14.41 -12.19
C THR A 53 -9.56 14.98 -11.61
N GLU A 54 -9.62 15.72 -10.49
CA GLU A 54 -8.44 16.19 -9.76
C GLU A 54 -7.53 15.03 -9.30
N ALA A 55 -8.12 13.94 -8.80
CA ALA A 55 -7.35 12.75 -8.44
C ALA A 55 -6.69 12.09 -9.67
N ALA A 56 -7.41 11.97 -10.78
CA ALA A 56 -6.87 11.40 -12.01
C ALA A 56 -5.71 12.24 -12.57
N THR A 57 -5.82 13.57 -12.57
CA THR A 57 -4.76 14.46 -13.07
C THR A 57 -3.52 14.43 -12.16
N LYS A 58 -3.70 14.46 -10.84
CA LYS A 58 -2.59 14.33 -9.88
C LYS A 58 -1.86 12.99 -10.03
N TYR A 59 -2.62 11.90 -10.17
CA TYR A 59 -2.05 10.57 -10.41
C TYR A 59 -1.26 10.54 -11.73
N PHE A 60 -1.84 11.00 -12.83
CA PHE A 60 -1.19 11.00 -14.13
C PHE A 60 0.12 11.80 -14.13
N LEU A 61 0.10 13.05 -13.63
CA LEU A 61 1.28 13.90 -13.63
C LEU A 61 2.42 13.31 -12.80
N THR A 62 2.12 12.80 -11.60
CA THR A 62 3.14 12.20 -10.74
C THR A 62 3.71 10.91 -11.31
N GLN A 63 2.86 10.05 -11.87
CA GLN A 63 3.30 8.76 -12.40
C GLN A 63 4.02 8.87 -13.74
N ALA A 64 3.65 9.85 -14.59
CA ALA A 64 4.35 10.16 -15.83
C ALA A 64 5.73 10.78 -15.58
N ALA A 65 5.86 11.63 -14.56
CA ALA A 65 7.16 12.13 -14.12
C ALA A 65 8.03 11.00 -13.55
N ALA A 66 7.44 10.08 -12.78
CA ALA A 66 8.17 8.93 -12.26
C ALA A 66 8.59 7.97 -13.38
N SER A 67 7.75 7.71 -14.38
CA SER A 67 8.09 6.82 -15.50
C SER A 67 9.15 7.41 -16.42
N SER A 68 9.14 8.73 -16.66
CA SER A 68 10.20 9.40 -17.40
C SER A 68 11.54 9.36 -16.67
N LEU A 69 11.55 9.47 -15.33
CA LEU A 69 12.75 9.28 -14.51
C LEU A 69 13.28 7.84 -14.57
N ILE A 70 12.42 6.82 -14.60
CA ILE A 70 12.84 5.42 -14.79
C ILE A 70 13.54 5.28 -16.15
N LEU A 71 12.93 5.79 -17.22
CA LEU A 71 13.52 5.74 -18.56
C LEU A 71 14.86 6.49 -18.60
N PHE A 72 14.92 7.68 -17.99
CA PHE A 72 16.16 8.45 -17.89
C PHE A 72 17.25 7.70 -17.13
N SER A 73 16.93 7.04 -16.02
CA SER A 73 17.88 6.21 -15.27
C SER A 73 18.45 5.08 -16.13
N SER A 74 17.59 4.43 -16.94
CA SER A 74 18.01 3.35 -17.84
C SER A 74 18.86 3.86 -19.00
N LEU A 75 18.56 5.04 -19.55
CA LEU A 75 19.36 5.67 -20.61
C LEU A 75 20.76 6.03 -20.12
N VAL A 76 20.89 6.58 -18.91
CA VAL A 76 22.20 6.90 -18.33
C VAL A 76 23.02 5.62 -18.14
N ASN A 77 22.39 4.54 -17.66
CA ASN A 77 23.07 3.26 -17.51
C ASN A 77 23.49 2.66 -18.87
N ALA A 78 22.59 2.67 -19.85
CA ALA A 78 22.85 2.16 -21.20
C ALA A 78 23.91 3.00 -21.93
N TRP A 79 23.97 4.31 -21.69
CA TRP A 79 25.02 5.16 -22.26
C TRP A 79 26.41 4.78 -21.74
N GLN A 80 26.52 4.38 -20.47
CA GLN A 80 27.80 3.99 -19.88
C GLN A 80 28.19 2.53 -20.18
N THR A 81 27.23 1.61 -20.20
CA THR A 81 27.50 0.16 -20.29
C THR A 81 27.16 -0.45 -21.66
N GLY A 82 26.35 0.22 -22.47
CA GLY A 82 25.81 -0.31 -23.72
C GLY A 82 24.69 -1.35 -23.56
N MET A 83 24.31 -1.70 -22.33
CA MET A 83 23.37 -2.78 -22.03
C MET A 83 22.03 -2.24 -21.50
N TRP A 84 20.95 -2.96 -21.79
CA TRP A 84 19.58 -2.61 -21.38
C TRP A 84 18.98 -3.60 -20.36
N ASP A 85 19.81 -4.43 -19.76
CA ASP A 85 19.39 -5.44 -18.79
C ASP A 85 19.04 -4.82 -17.43
N ILE A 86 17.96 -5.29 -16.81
CA ILE A 86 17.45 -4.78 -15.53
C ILE A 86 18.40 -5.07 -14.37
N THR A 87 19.04 -6.24 -14.37
CA THR A 87 19.88 -6.70 -13.25
C THR A 87 21.26 -6.05 -13.20
N GLN A 88 21.68 -5.37 -14.27
CA GLN A 88 23.02 -4.80 -14.42
C GLN A 88 22.99 -3.27 -14.36
N LEU A 89 22.62 -2.72 -13.20
CA LEU A 89 22.78 -1.30 -12.90
C LEU A 89 24.13 -1.08 -12.21
N SER A 90 25.08 -0.50 -12.95
CA SER A 90 26.44 -0.27 -12.46
C SER A 90 26.68 1.17 -12.05
N SER A 91 26.03 2.13 -12.71
CA SER A 91 26.32 3.55 -12.48
C SER A 91 25.60 4.10 -11.24
N PRO A 92 26.30 4.74 -10.29
CA PRO A 92 25.69 5.22 -9.05
C PRO A 92 24.61 6.28 -9.31
N GLN A 93 24.82 7.17 -10.30
CA GLN A 93 23.79 8.11 -10.74
C GLN A 93 22.51 7.40 -11.20
N SER A 94 22.61 6.33 -12.00
CA SER A 94 21.42 5.59 -12.44
C SER A 94 20.69 4.93 -11.27
N CYS A 95 21.42 4.37 -10.30
CA CYS A 95 20.82 3.74 -9.12
C CYS A 95 20.06 4.76 -8.25
N ILE A 96 20.63 5.96 -8.06
CA ILE A 96 19.97 7.03 -7.31
C ILE A 96 18.73 7.55 -8.07
N LEU A 97 18.83 7.75 -9.38
CA LEU A 97 17.68 8.17 -10.19
C LEU A 97 16.57 7.11 -10.17
N LEU A 98 16.92 5.82 -10.28
CA LEU A 98 15.96 4.73 -10.22
C LEU A 98 15.30 4.64 -8.83
N THR A 99 16.07 4.70 -7.75
CA THR A 99 15.49 4.68 -6.39
C THR A 99 14.50 5.83 -6.19
N ILE A 100 14.84 7.05 -6.61
CA ILE A 100 13.94 8.20 -6.54
C ILE A 100 12.68 7.95 -7.40
N ALA A 101 12.83 7.45 -8.62
CA ALA A 101 11.71 7.22 -9.52
C ALA A 101 10.73 6.14 -9.00
N LEU A 102 11.26 5.02 -8.51
CA LEU A 102 10.45 3.97 -7.88
C LEU A 102 9.81 4.47 -6.57
N SER A 103 10.53 5.29 -5.80
CA SER A 103 9.99 5.91 -4.58
C SER A 103 8.79 6.81 -4.89
N MET A 104 8.84 7.54 -6.01
CA MET A 104 7.76 8.40 -6.49
C MET A 104 6.54 7.57 -6.91
N LYS A 105 6.74 6.47 -7.67
CA LYS A 105 5.68 5.54 -8.06
C LYS A 105 4.97 4.91 -6.87
N LEU A 106 5.74 4.53 -5.84
CA LEU A 106 5.21 3.95 -4.61
C LEU A 106 4.64 5.01 -3.65
N GLY A 107 5.01 6.28 -3.76
CA GLY A 107 4.57 7.34 -2.86
C GLY A 107 5.28 7.33 -1.51
N LEU A 108 6.58 6.99 -1.49
CA LEU A 108 7.42 7.16 -0.31
C LEU A 108 7.71 8.64 -0.04
N ALA A 109 7.98 8.99 1.21
CA ALA A 109 8.39 10.34 1.55
C ALA A 109 9.81 10.63 1.04
N PRO A 110 10.09 11.84 0.51
CA PRO A 110 9.23 13.04 0.52
C PRO A 110 8.14 13.11 -0.58
N LEU A 111 8.18 12.23 -1.58
CA LEU A 111 7.30 12.24 -2.77
C LEU A 111 5.89 11.63 -2.53
N HIS A 112 5.43 11.62 -1.28
CA HIS A 112 4.22 10.95 -0.83
C HIS A 112 2.92 11.75 -1.02
N PHE A 113 3.01 13.07 -1.28
CA PHE A 113 1.86 13.99 -1.23
C PHE A 113 0.70 13.63 -2.17
N TRP A 114 0.99 12.98 -3.29
CA TRP A 114 -0.05 12.58 -4.25
C TRP A 114 -0.97 11.49 -3.69
N LEU A 115 -0.45 10.57 -2.88
CA LEU A 115 -1.14 9.33 -2.52
C LEU A 115 -2.41 9.61 -1.67
N PRO A 116 -2.36 10.39 -0.56
CA PRO A 116 -3.57 10.68 0.22
C PRO A 116 -4.64 11.44 -0.55
N GLU A 117 -4.26 12.29 -1.49
CA GLU A 117 -5.20 13.09 -2.28
C GLU A 117 -5.91 12.26 -3.35
N VAL A 118 -5.15 11.44 -4.10
CA VAL A 118 -5.69 10.54 -5.13
C VAL A 118 -6.62 9.50 -4.51
N VAL A 119 -6.22 8.91 -3.38
CA VAL A 119 -7.03 7.91 -2.67
C VAL A 119 -8.32 8.54 -2.13
N GLN A 120 -8.30 9.80 -1.65
CA GLN A 120 -9.50 10.48 -1.20
C GLN A 120 -10.46 10.86 -2.34
N GLY A 121 -9.95 11.23 -3.51
CA GLY A 121 -10.77 11.61 -4.68
C GLY A 121 -11.37 10.43 -5.45
N SER A 122 -10.89 9.22 -5.21
CA SER A 122 -11.30 7.99 -5.89
C SER A 122 -12.33 7.17 -5.08
N THR A 123 -13.01 6.22 -5.73
CA THR A 123 -13.97 5.32 -5.07
C THR A 123 -13.26 4.35 -4.12
N MET A 124 -13.96 3.71 -3.18
CA MET A 124 -13.31 2.73 -2.28
C MET A 124 -12.71 1.54 -3.04
N PHE A 125 -13.35 1.10 -4.12
CA PHE A 125 -12.83 0.00 -4.94
C PHE A 125 -11.60 0.42 -5.75
N SER A 126 -11.59 1.63 -6.33
CA SER A 126 -10.38 2.11 -7.02
C SER A 126 -9.24 2.46 -6.06
N ALA A 127 -9.56 2.98 -4.87
CA ALA A 127 -8.59 3.12 -3.77
C ALA A 127 -7.94 1.78 -3.41
N LEU A 128 -8.72 0.70 -3.31
CA LEU A 128 -8.19 -0.64 -3.06
C LEU A 128 -7.15 -1.04 -4.12
N ILE A 129 -7.47 -0.87 -5.42
CA ILE A 129 -6.54 -1.20 -6.52
C ILE A 129 -5.25 -0.38 -6.44
N ILE A 130 -5.35 0.92 -6.14
CA ILE A 130 -4.19 1.81 -6.01
C ILE A 130 -3.29 1.41 -4.84
N MET A 131 -3.89 0.94 -3.75
CA MET A 131 -3.16 0.61 -2.51
C MET A 131 -2.53 -0.78 -2.54
N THR A 132 -3.00 -1.65 -3.42
CA THR A 132 -2.57 -3.06 -3.52
C THR A 132 -1.89 -3.33 -4.85
N TRP A 133 -2.66 -3.42 -5.92
CA TRP A 133 -2.18 -3.85 -7.24
C TRP A 133 -1.13 -2.91 -7.82
N GLN A 134 -1.33 -1.59 -7.70
CA GLN A 134 -0.36 -0.61 -8.22
C GLN A 134 1.00 -0.64 -7.52
N LYS A 135 1.12 -1.32 -6.36
CA LYS A 135 2.40 -1.48 -5.66
C LYS A 135 3.21 -2.67 -6.17
N LEU A 136 2.59 -3.65 -6.84
CA LEU A 136 3.24 -4.89 -7.26
C LEU A 136 4.36 -4.66 -8.29
N ALA A 137 4.09 -3.91 -9.36
CA ALA A 137 5.08 -3.69 -10.42
C ALA A 137 6.29 -2.85 -9.98
N PRO A 138 6.15 -1.74 -9.24
CA PRO A 138 7.32 -1.04 -8.70
C PRO A 138 8.10 -1.89 -7.69
N MET A 139 7.42 -2.72 -6.88
CA MET A 139 8.09 -3.60 -5.92
C MET A 139 8.86 -4.73 -6.59
N SER A 140 8.37 -5.28 -7.71
CA SER A 140 9.15 -6.28 -8.46
C SER A 140 10.43 -5.67 -9.04
N LEU A 141 10.40 -4.42 -9.48
CA LEU A 141 11.63 -3.73 -9.92
C LEU A 141 12.60 -3.49 -8.77
N ILE A 142 12.12 -3.10 -7.58
CA ILE A 142 12.97 -2.99 -6.38
C ILE A 142 13.61 -4.35 -6.05
N TYR A 143 12.83 -5.43 -6.12
CA TYR A 143 13.33 -6.78 -5.87
C TYR A 143 14.43 -7.18 -6.87
N LEU A 144 14.20 -7.00 -8.17
CA LEU A 144 15.15 -7.34 -9.23
C LEU A 144 16.44 -6.51 -9.18
N THR A 145 16.36 -5.28 -8.67
CA THR A 145 17.50 -4.33 -8.62
C THR A 145 18.09 -4.17 -7.22
N SER A 146 17.62 -4.94 -6.24
CA SER A 146 17.97 -4.83 -4.81
C SER A 146 19.47 -4.72 -4.53
N ASN A 147 20.30 -5.46 -5.26
CA ASN A 147 21.75 -5.46 -5.12
C ASN A 147 22.43 -4.14 -5.56
N SER A 148 21.81 -3.41 -6.49
CA SER A 148 22.38 -2.17 -7.08
C SER A 148 21.82 -0.88 -6.49
N LEU A 149 20.67 -0.94 -5.80
CA LEU A 149 20.03 0.26 -5.26
C LEU A 149 20.86 0.89 -4.14
N SER A 150 20.81 2.21 -4.03
CA SER A 150 21.51 2.95 -2.98
C SER A 150 20.87 2.70 -1.61
N THR A 151 21.50 1.83 -0.83
CA THR A 151 21.11 1.44 0.54
C THR A 151 20.84 2.66 1.42
N THR A 152 21.75 3.64 1.45
CA THR A 152 21.64 4.86 2.25
C THR A 152 20.37 5.66 1.95
N THR A 153 20.05 5.84 0.66
CA THR A 153 18.84 6.56 0.25
C THR A 153 17.56 5.83 0.64
N LEU A 154 17.54 4.51 0.52
CA LEU A 154 16.39 3.68 0.88
C LEU A 154 16.14 3.70 2.39
N LEU A 155 17.20 3.63 3.21
CA LEU A 155 17.08 3.72 4.67
C LEU A 155 16.55 5.09 5.11
N ILE A 156 17.05 6.18 4.52
CA ILE A 156 16.59 7.55 4.83
C ILE A 156 15.13 7.73 4.40
N MET A 157 14.77 7.34 3.18
CA MET A 157 13.38 7.41 2.71
C MET A 157 12.44 6.51 3.53
N GLY A 158 12.92 5.34 3.95
CA GLY A 158 12.20 4.43 4.82
C GLY A 158 11.88 5.04 6.19
N LEU A 159 12.87 5.66 6.84
CA LEU A 159 12.65 6.36 8.09
C LEU A 159 11.72 7.56 7.93
N LEU A 160 11.93 8.40 6.90
CA LEU A 160 11.06 9.56 6.64
C LEU A 160 9.62 9.16 6.35
N SER A 161 9.39 8.06 5.63
CA SER A 161 8.04 7.60 5.31
C SER A 161 7.33 7.02 6.53
N THR A 162 8.02 6.32 7.44
CA THR A 162 7.40 5.88 8.70
C THR A 162 7.08 7.04 9.63
N THR A 163 7.96 8.05 9.76
CA THR A 163 7.69 9.23 10.60
C THR A 163 6.50 10.03 10.06
N ILE A 164 6.51 10.35 8.77
CA ILE A 164 5.46 11.16 8.12
C ILE A 164 4.13 10.40 8.05
N GLY A 165 4.17 9.11 7.70
CA GLY A 165 2.98 8.25 7.71
C GLY A 165 2.34 8.17 9.10
N GLY A 166 3.15 8.05 10.15
CA GLY A 166 2.71 8.10 11.53
C GLY A 166 2.06 9.43 11.88
N TRP A 167 2.78 10.55 11.75
CA TRP A 167 2.32 11.88 12.16
C TRP A 167 1.10 12.36 11.37
N ALA A 168 1.15 12.27 10.04
CA ALA A 168 0.08 12.78 9.20
C ALA A 168 -1.21 11.95 9.30
N GLY A 169 -1.10 10.65 9.61
CA GLY A 169 -2.23 9.76 9.87
C GLY A 169 -3.04 10.14 11.12
N LEU A 170 -2.38 10.68 12.16
CA LEU A 170 -3.03 11.09 13.41
C LEU A 170 -4.12 12.14 13.18
N ASN A 171 -3.92 13.08 12.26
CA ASN A 171 -4.86 14.18 12.07
C ASN A 171 -5.97 13.89 11.03
N GLN A 172 -6.07 12.66 10.52
CA GLN A 172 -7.10 12.33 9.52
C GLN A 172 -8.37 11.76 10.14
N THR A 173 -9.52 12.24 9.67
CA THR A 173 -10.85 11.70 10.00
C THR A 173 -11.47 10.87 8.86
N GLN A 174 -10.91 10.99 7.65
CA GLN A 174 -11.35 10.28 6.47
C GLN A 174 -10.65 8.92 6.41
N THR A 175 -11.42 7.83 6.33
CA THR A 175 -10.87 6.46 6.38
C THR A 175 -9.90 6.20 5.23
N ARG A 176 -10.19 6.72 4.04
CA ARG A 176 -9.32 6.66 2.85
C ARG A 176 -7.95 7.30 3.07
N LYS A 177 -7.89 8.48 3.71
CA LYS A 177 -6.61 9.14 4.02
C LYS A 177 -5.84 8.43 5.13
N ILE A 178 -6.54 7.88 6.13
CA ILE A 178 -5.90 7.05 7.15
C ILE A 178 -5.23 5.84 6.50
N MET A 179 -5.94 5.13 5.61
CA MET A 179 -5.37 4.01 4.87
C MET A 179 -4.20 4.46 3.96
N ALA A 180 -4.30 5.62 3.30
CA ALA A 180 -3.20 6.18 2.52
C ALA A 180 -1.92 6.36 3.35
N TYR A 181 -2.00 7.03 4.51
CA TYR A 181 -0.84 7.21 5.38
C TYR A 181 -0.32 5.92 5.99
N SER A 182 -1.21 4.94 6.24
CA SER A 182 -0.74 3.62 6.62
C SER A 182 0.12 2.95 5.55
N SER A 183 -0.26 3.06 4.27
CA SER A 183 0.59 2.50 3.20
C SER A 183 1.94 3.19 3.14
N ILE A 184 2.00 4.50 3.34
CA ILE A 184 3.27 5.23 3.35
C ILE A 184 4.17 4.69 4.46
N ALA A 185 3.61 4.44 5.66
CA ALA A 185 4.36 3.84 6.75
C ALA A 185 4.82 2.40 6.44
N HIS A 186 3.94 1.53 5.95
CA HIS A 186 4.30 0.14 5.60
C HIS A 186 5.31 0.06 4.45
N LEU A 187 5.17 0.92 3.43
CA LEU A 187 6.16 1.04 2.35
C LEU A 187 7.51 1.54 2.87
N GLY A 188 7.51 2.36 3.93
CA GLY A 188 8.73 2.74 4.62
C GLY A 188 9.47 1.57 5.24
N TRP A 189 8.75 0.68 5.94
CA TRP A 189 9.32 -0.58 6.42
C TRP A 189 9.88 -1.43 5.27
N MET A 190 9.15 -1.54 4.16
CA MET A 190 9.62 -2.26 2.97
C MET A 190 10.88 -1.64 2.37
N ALA A 191 10.95 -0.31 2.25
CA ALA A 191 12.12 0.37 1.73
C ALA A 191 13.37 0.13 2.59
N THR A 192 13.23 0.09 3.92
CA THR A 192 14.39 -0.15 4.81
C THR A 192 15.03 -1.53 4.64
N ILE A 193 14.22 -2.56 4.35
CA ILE A 193 14.71 -3.95 4.23
C ILE A 193 15.09 -4.32 2.79
N ALA A 194 14.64 -3.55 1.80
CA ALA A 194 14.77 -3.87 0.38
C ALA A 194 16.20 -4.19 -0.07
N SER A 195 17.20 -3.50 0.47
CA SER A 195 18.61 -3.69 0.12
C SER A 195 19.37 -4.63 1.05
N ILE A 196 18.73 -5.15 2.11
CA ILE A 196 19.38 -6.00 3.12
C ILE A 196 18.95 -7.46 2.92
N MET A 197 17.64 -7.73 2.91
CA MET A 197 17.10 -9.07 2.72
C MET A 197 15.79 -9.03 1.94
N THR A 198 15.83 -9.53 0.71
CA THR A 198 14.70 -9.53 -0.22
C THR A 198 13.59 -10.50 0.18
N ASN A 199 13.88 -11.61 0.87
CA ASN A 199 12.83 -12.54 1.34
C ASN A 199 11.87 -11.85 2.32
N ILE A 200 12.40 -11.07 3.26
CA ILE A 200 11.58 -10.32 4.24
C ILE A 200 10.80 -9.19 3.55
N LEU A 201 11.38 -8.55 2.53
CA LEU A 201 10.67 -7.58 1.68
C LEU A 201 9.41 -8.20 1.07
N VAL A 202 9.55 -9.36 0.40
CA VAL A 202 8.44 -10.06 -0.25
C VAL A 202 7.39 -10.48 0.76
N MET A 203 7.82 -11.06 1.89
CA MET A 203 6.90 -11.43 2.97
C MET A 203 6.11 -10.23 3.50
N ASN A 204 6.78 -9.09 3.76
CA ASN A 204 6.11 -7.88 4.22
C ASN A 204 5.10 -7.37 3.17
N LEU A 205 5.46 -7.40 1.88
CA LEU A 205 4.54 -7.04 0.81
C LEU A 205 3.28 -7.93 0.81
N ILE A 206 3.43 -9.25 0.93
CA ILE A 206 2.30 -10.19 0.96
C ILE A 206 1.39 -9.90 2.16
N ILE A 207 1.96 -9.75 3.36
CA ILE A 207 1.19 -9.45 4.58
C ILE A 207 0.46 -8.11 4.44
N TYR A 208 1.15 -7.07 3.96
CA TYR A 208 0.52 -5.76 3.71
C TYR A 208 -0.64 -5.86 2.72
N LEU A 209 -0.49 -6.58 1.60
CA LEU A 209 -1.56 -6.77 0.62
C LEU A 209 -2.76 -7.50 1.24
N LEU A 210 -2.54 -8.55 2.03
CA LEU A 210 -3.61 -9.26 2.72
C LEU A 210 -4.36 -8.36 3.71
N LEU A 211 -3.63 -7.65 4.57
CA LEU A 211 -4.21 -6.76 5.58
C LEU A 211 -5.00 -5.60 4.96
N THR A 212 -4.45 -4.97 3.93
CA THR A 212 -5.13 -3.86 3.23
C THR A 212 -6.35 -4.34 2.46
N MET A 213 -6.29 -5.48 1.76
CA MET A 213 -7.46 -6.07 1.12
C MET A 213 -8.58 -6.33 2.14
N ALA A 214 -8.26 -6.95 3.27
CA ALA A 214 -9.22 -7.24 4.33
C ALA A 214 -9.90 -5.96 4.87
N MET A 215 -9.10 -4.92 5.15
CA MET A 215 -9.62 -3.63 5.61
C MET A 215 -10.50 -2.95 4.55
N PHE A 216 -10.06 -2.84 3.30
CA PHE A 216 -10.87 -2.19 2.27
C PHE A 216 -12.16 -2.95 1.97
N TYR A 217 -12.16 -4.29 1.99
CA TYR A 217 -13.41 -5.05 1.85
C TYR A 217 -14.41 -4.71 2.96
N SER A 218 -13.95 -4.62 4.21
CA SER A 218 -14.82 -4.21 5.31
C SER A 218 -15.42 -2.81 5.11
N LEU A 219 -14.61 -1.84 4.68
CA LEU A 219 -15.04 -0.47 4.42
C LEU A 219 -15.99 -0.37 3.21
N ILE A 220 -15.82 -1.23 2.19
CA ILE A 220 -16.70 -1.31 1.02
C ILE A 220 -18.08 -1.83 1.42
N VAL A 221 -18.13 -2.90 2.24
CA VAL A 221 -19.40 -3.49 2.71
C VAL A 221 -20.17 -2.54 3.60
N THR A 222 -19.50 -1.85 4.53
CA THR A 222 -20.13 -0.86 5.42
C THR A 222 -20.39 0.49 4.76
N LYS A 223 -19.80 0.75 3.58
CA LYS A 223 -19.82 2.04 2.86
C LYS A 223 -19.33 3.22 3.71
N SER A 224 -18.39 2.99 4.63
CA SER A 224 -17.93 4.00 5.59
C SER A 224 -16.79 4.85 5.05
N LYS A 225 -17.04 6.16 4.84
CA LYS A 225 -16.02 7.12 4.34
C LYS A 225 -15.31 7.86 5.47
N THR A 226 -15.99 8.03 6.60
CA THR A 226 -15.49 8.74 7.78
C THR A 226 -15.42 7.82 9.00
N ILE A 227 -14.65 8.22 10.02
CA ILE A 227 -14.63 7.52 11.32
C ILE A 227 -16.04 7.42 11.92
N GLN A 228 -16.86 8.47 11.79
CA GLN A 228 -18.24 8.45 12.30
C GLN A 228 -19.12 7.44 11.58
N ASP A 229 -18.92 7.23 10.27
CA ASP A 229 -19.67 6.19 9.55
C ASP A 229 -19.30 4.79 10.09
N THR A 230 -18.02 4.58 10.42
CA THR A 230 -17.56 3.30 10.98
C THR A 230 -18.13 3.02 12.36
N SER A 231 -18.39 4.04 13.19
CA SER A 231 -18.94 3.83 14.54
C SER A 231 -20.40 3.34 14.51
N THR A 232 -21.20 3.84 13.55
CA THR A 232 -22.60 3.40 13.40
C THR A 232 -22.74 1.99 12.81
N ALA A 233 -21.68 1.44 12.22
CA ALA A 233 -21.70 0.14 11.55
C ALA A 233 -21.86 -1.05 12.51
N TRP A 234 -21.50 -0.87 13.80
CA TRP A 234 -21.70 -1.87 14.86
C TRP A 234 -23.13 -2.39 14.92
N THR A 235 -24.12 -1.50 14.74
CA THR A 235 -25.54 -1.87 14.80
C THR A 235 -26.03 -2.72 13.64
N ASN A 236 -25.33 -2.72 12.50
CA ASN A 236 -25.74 -3.49 11.34
C ASN A 236 -25.10 -4.88 11.34
N SER A 237 -23.83 -4.98 11.73
CA SER A 237 -23.08 -6.24 11.69
C SER A 237 -21.98 -6.26 12.76
N PRO A 238 -22.28 -6.70 14.00
CA PRO A 238 -21.32 -6.68 15.09
C PRO A 238 -20.13 -7.62 14.83
N HIS A 239 -20.36 -8.80 14.23
CA HIS A 239 -19.30 -9.75 13.91
C HIS A 239 -18.26 -9.16 12.95
N LEU A 240 -18.72 -8.43 11.92
CA LEU A 240 -17.81 -7.74 11.01
C LEU A 240 -16.96 -6.73 11.78
N MET A 241 -17.56 -5.95 12.68
CA MET A 241 -16.82 -4.92 13.40
C MET A 241 -15.72 -5.52 14.29
N ILE A 242 -15.97 -6.65 14.94
CA ILE A 242 -14.94 -7.38 15.69
C ILE A 242 -13.77 -7.80 14.77
N LEU A 243 -14.07 -8.34 13.58
CA LEU A 243 -13.03 -8.70 12.61
C LEU A 243 -12.27 -7.45 12.12
N THR A 244 -12.96 -6.33 11.85
CA THR A 244 -12.28 -5.08 11.46
C THR A 244 -11.38 -4.53 12.55
N MET A 245 -11.76 -4.69 13.82
CA MET A 245 -10.94 -4.30 14.96
C MET A 245 -9.65 -5.12 14.98
N LEU A 246 -9.77 -6.45 14.88
CA LEU A 246 -8.60 -7.33 14.86
C LEU A 246 -7.67 -7.03 13.67
N THR A 247 -8.21 -6.69 12.50
CA THR A 247 -7.38 -6.29 11.36
C THR A 247 -6.73 -4.91 11.49
N LEU A 248 -7.35 -3.96 12.18
CA LEU A 248 -6.72 -2.68 12.51
C LEU A 248 -5.55 -2.87 13.48
N LEU A 249 -5.73 -3.74 14.49
CA LEU A 249 -4.67 -4.08 15.44
C LEU A 249 -3.54 -4.85 14.76
N SER A 250 -3.84 -5.70 13.78
CA SER A 250 -2.81 -6.42 13.03
C SER A 250 -2.01 -5.47 12.12
N LEU A 251 -2.64 -4.50 11.44
CA LEU A 251 -1.91 -3.42 10.74
C LEU A 251 -1.01 -2.62 11.69
N GLY A 252 -1.50 -2.34 12.90
CA GLY A 252 -0.73 -1.74 13.99
C GLY A 252 0.51 -2.56 14.39
N GLY A 253 0.49 -3.87 14.16
CA GLY A 253 1.60 -4.78 14.44
C GLY A 253 1.70 -5.12 15.91
N LEU A 254 0.59 -5.51 16.55
CA LEU A 254 0.60 -6.01 17.92
C LEU A 254 0.82 -7.53 17.95
N PRO A 255 1.67 -8.07 18.85
CA PRO A 255 1.65 -9.50 19.16
C PRO A 255 0.29 -9.84 19.80
N PRO A 256 -0.41 -10.94 19.46
CA PRO A 256 -0.03 -12.14 18.68
C PRO A 256 -0.48 -12.14 17.20
N LEU A 257 -0.73 -10.97 16.59
CA LEU A 257 -1.31 -10.87 15.24
C LEU A 257 -0.26 -10.90 14.12
N THR A 258 -0.70 -11.23 12.91
CA THR A 258 0.17 -11.44 11.73
C THR A 258 1.06 -10.25 11.38
N GLY A 259 0.54 -9.02 11.46
CA GLY A 259 1.27 -7.82 11.06
C GLY A 259 2.41 -7.43 12.00
N PHE A 260 2.57 -8.12 13.14
CA PHE A 260 3.77 -8.02 13.96
C PHE A 260 4.98 -8.71 13.32
N ILE A 261 4.78 -9.83 12.61
CA ILE A 261 5.84 -10.64 11.99
C ILE A 261 6.82 -9.79 11.15
N PRO A 262 6.37 -9.00 10.15
CA PRO A 262 7.30 -8.27 9.30
C PRO A 262 8.06 -7.19 10.06
N LYS A 263 7.42 -6.48 11.01
CA LYS A 263 8.08 -5.44 11.80
C LYS A 263 9.15 -6.04 12.70
N TRP A 264 8.85 -7.16 13.35
CA TRP A 264 9.80 -7.87 14.20
C TRP A 264 11.02 -8.35 13.42
N LEU A 265 10.83 -9.05 12.30
CA LEU A 265 11.92 -9.57 11.47
C LEU A 265 12.78 -8.47 10.85
N ILE A 266 12.18 -7.35 10.44
CA ILE A 266 12.95 -6.21 9.92
C ILE A 266 13.82 -5.61 11.04
N LEU A 267 13.30 -5.44 12.25
CA LEU A 267 14.08 -4.95 13.37
C LEU A 267 15.23 -5.89 13.73
N GLU A 268 14.99 -7.20 13.72
CA GLU A 268 16.04 -8.20 13.91
C GLU A 268 17.17 -8.03 12.90
N GLN A 269 16.85 -7.95 11.60
CA GLN A 269 17.87 -7.78 10.56
C GLN A 269 18.60 -6.42 10.61
N LEU A 270 17.94 -5.36 11.07
CA LEU A 270 18.62 -4.09 11.28
C LEU A 270 19.62 -4.18 12.44
N THR A 271 19.29 -4.92 13.50
CA THR A 271 20.20 -5.11 14.64
C THR A 271 21.39 -6.00 14.30
N THR A 272 21.20 -7.06 13.50
CA THR A 272 22.31 -7.93 13.05
C THR A 272 23.32 -7.17 12.18
N GLN A 273 22.85 -6.17 11.42
CA GLN A 273 23.70 -5.28 10.61
C GLN A 273 24.26 -4.08 11.39
N ASN A 274 24.19 -4.06 12.72
CA ASN A 274 24.64 -2.98 13.61
C ASN A 274 23.91 -1.62 13.41
N LEU A 275 22.76 -1.58 12.74
CA LEU A 275 21.94 -0.38 12.54
C LEU A 275 20.96 -0.13 13.70
N ILE A 276 21.46 -0.22 14.94
CA ILE A 276 20.63 -0.20 16.17
C ILE A 276 19.87 1.12 16.32
N VAL A 277 20.51 2.26 16.04
CA VAL A 277 19.87 3.58 16.15
C VAL A 277 18.70 3.71 15.18
N LEU A 278 18.87 3.22 13.95
CA LEU A 278 17.80 3.24 12.94
C LEU A 278 16.63 2.34 13.38
N ALA A 279 16.93 1.13 13.86
CA ALA A 279 15.93 0.19 14.36
C ALA A 279 15.11 0.80 15.51
N PHE A 280 15.77 1.50 16.45
CA PHE A 280 15.10 2.19 17.55
C PHE A 280 14.12 3.26 17.06
N PHE A 281 14.55 4.15 16.16
CA PHE A 281 13.66 5.17 15.62
C PHE A 281 12.49 4.59 14.83
N MET A 282 12.72 3.54 14.03
CA MET A 282 11.66 2.83 13.31
C MET A 282 10.64 2.19 14.27
N ALA A 283 11.11 1.59 15.37
CA ALA A 283 10.21 1.05 16.39
C ALA A 283 9.35 2.14 17.04
N MET A 284 9.93 3.31 17.35
CA MET A 284 9.19 4.45 17.91
C MET A 284 8.17 5.03 16.92
N THR A 285 8.47 5.08 15.63
CA THR A 285 7.51 5.54 14.60
C THR A 285 6.37 4.56 14.38
N ALA A 286 6.59 3.25 14.60
CA ALA A 286 5.51 2.27 14.57
C ALA A 286 4.43 2.57 15.63
N LEU A 287 4.83 3.02 16.82
CA LEU A 287 3.88 3.36 17.90
C LEU A 287 3.00 4.56 17.53
N LEU A 288 3.53 5.53 16.79
CA LEU A 288 2.72 6.63 16.23
C LEU A 288 1.65 6.10 15.28
N SER A 289 2.00 5.13 14.42
CA SER A 289 1.01 4.50 13.54
C SER A 289 -0.05 3.70 14.30
N LEU A 290 0.37 2.99 15.36
CA LEU A 290 -0.51 2.24 16.24
C LEU A 290 -1.59 3.14 16.85
N PHE A 291 -1.25 4.36 17.25
CA PHE A 291 -2.20 5.25 17.92
C PHE A 291 -3.44 5.57 17.08
N PHE A 292 -3.29 5.91 15.79
CA PHE A 292 -4.46 6.23 14.97
C PHE A 292 -5.30 4.98 14.66
N TYR A 293 -4.69 3.78 14.64
CA TYR A 293 -5.44 2.53 14.56
C TYR A 293 -6.22 2.28 15.84
N LEU A 294 -5.60 2.46 17.01
CA LEU A 294 -6.28 2.32 18.30
C LEU A 294 -7.46 3.29 18.41
N ARG A 295 -7.29 4.54 17.98
CA ARG A 295 -8.40 5.50 17.90
C ARG A 295 -9.55 4.98 17.03
N LEU A 296 -9.27 4.43 15.85
CA LEU A 296 -10.28 3.82 14.99
C LEU A 296 -10.97 2.65 15.70
N THR A 297 -10.22 1.71 16.27
CA THR A 297 -10.78 0.56 17.00
C THR A 297 -11.69 0.99 18.17
N TYR A 298 -11.29 2.04 18.88
CA TYR A 298 -12.06 2.60 19.99
C TYR A 298 -13.42 3.13 19.53
N THR A 299 -13.42 3.86 18.41
CA THR A 299 -14.66 4.42 17.84
C THR A 299 -15.56 3.38 17.16
N THR A 300 -15.02 2.27 16.67
CA THR A 300 -15.80 1.26 15.93
C THR A 300 -16.41 0.19 16.82
N THR A 301 -15.72 -0.20 17.89
CA THR A 301 -16.09 -1.41 18.66
C THR A 301 -16.11 -1.21 20.16
N LEU A 302 -15.11 -0.55 20.74
CA LEU A 302 -14.99 -0.45 22.20
C LEU A 302 -15.96 0.55 22.82
N THR A 303 -16.42 1.54 22.04
CA THR A 303 -17.44 2.50 22.46
C THR A 303 -18.67 2.44 21.56
N LEU A 304 -19.83 2.65 22.17
CA LEU A 304 -21.10 2.72 21.46
C LEU A 304 -21.43 4.19 21.17
N SER A 305 -21.23 4.62 19.92
CA SER A 305 -21.66 5.94 19.47
C SER A 305 -23.20 6.03 19.34
N PRO A 306 -23.80 7.22 19.50
CA PRO A 306 -25.25 7.38 19.33
C PRO A 306 -25.69 7.02 17.90
N ASN A 307 -26.73 6.20 17.79
CA ASN A 307 -27.29 5.78 16.51
C ASN A 307 -28.51 6.63 16.13
N THR A 308 -28.73 6.82 14.84
CA THR A 308 -29.92 7.51 14.33
C THR A 308 -31.13 6.58 14.28
N MET A 309 -32.34 7.13 14.40
CA MET A 309 -33.58 6.33 14.35
C MET A 309 -33.75 5.54 13.05
N GLN A 310 -33.16 6.03 11.95
CA GLN A 310 -33.22 5.37 10.64
C GLN A 310 -32.43 4.04 10.58
N THR A 311 -31.50 3.81 11.51
CA THR A 311 -30.76 2.53 11.59
C THR A 311 -31.70 1.33 11.77
N LYS A 312 -32.82 1.51 12.49
CA LYS A 312 -33.84 0.47 12.70
C LYS A 312 -34.44 -0.06 11.40
N PHE A 313 -34.53 0.77 10.36
CA PHE A 313 -35.01 0.31 9.04
C PHE A 313 -34.01 -0.60 8.33
N LYS A 314 -32.70 -0.36 8.52
CA LYS A 314 -31.64 -1.17 7.90
C LYS A 314 -31.63 -2.60 8.43
N TRP A 315 -32.02 -2.83 9.68
CA TRP A 315 -32.09 -4.17 10.28
C TRP A 315 -33.02 -5.14 9.55
N ARG A 316 -33.99 -4.63 8.79
CA ARG A 316 -34.94 -5.46 8.03
C ARG A 316 -34.33 -6.02 6.75
N PHE A 317 -33.26 -5.43 6.23
CA PHE A 317 -32.66 -5.80 4.95
C PHE A 317 -31.37 -6.61 5.15
N LYS A 318 -31.28 -7.75 4.45
CA LYS A 318 -30.04 -8.53 4.37
C LYS A 318 -29.14 -7.95 3.27
N PRO A 319 -27.83 -7.78 3.52
CA PRO A 319 -26.91 -7.30 2.49
C PRO A 319 -26.69 -8.39 1.42
N ASN A 320 -26.96 -8.06 0.15
CA ASN A 320 -26.71 -8.93 -1.02
C ASN A 320 -25.29 -8.74 -1.60
N ILE A 321 -24.26 -8.71 -0.75
CA ILE A 321 -22.87 -8.56 -1.21
C ILE A 321 -22.16 -9.93 -1.10
N MET A 322 -21.38 -10.29 -2.11
CA MET A 322 -20.55 -11.49 -2.08
C MET A 322 -19.46 -11.35 -1.00
N THR A 323 -19.58 -12.10 0.09
CA THR A 323 -18.70 -12.02 1.27
C THR A 323 -17.57 -13.04 1.28
N THR A 324 -17.53 -13.95 0.30
CA THR A 324 -16.53 -15.04 0.25
C THR A 324 -15.07 -14.58 0.16
N PRO A 325 -14.66 -13.59 -0.68
CA PRO A 325 -13.27 -13.13 -0.67
C PRO A 325 -12.92 -12.36 0.60
N MET A 326 -13.93 -11.81 1.27
CA MET A 326 -13.76 -11.01 2.47
C MET A 326 -13.53 -11.90 3.70
N SER A 327 -14.26 -13.00 3.85
CA SER A 327 -14.07 -13.92 4.97
C SER A 327 -12.70 -14.61 4.91
N SER A 328 -12.24 -15.01 3.71
CA SER A 328 -10.91 -15.61 3.55
C SER A 328 -9.78 -14.61 3.84
N THR A 329 -9.89 -13.38 3.35
CA THR A 329 -8.87 -12.35 3.61
C THR A 329 -8.85 -11.90 5.07
N LEU A 330 -9.99 -11.75 5.74
CA LEU A 330 -10.05 -11.39 7.17
C LEU A 330 -9.47 -12.47 8.07
N THR A 331 -9.77 -13.74 7.81
CA THR A 331 -9.28 -14.86 8.63
C THR A 331 -7.77 -15.04 8.48
N THR A 332 -7.27 -15.04 7.25
CA THR A 332 -5.82 -15.11 6.97
C THR A 332 -5.08 -13.89 7.52
N ALA A 333 -5.64 -12.69 7.43
CA ALA A 333 -5.08 -11.48 8.01
C ALA A 333 -4.85 -11.54 9.53
N ILE A 334 -5.55 -12.40 10.28
CA ILE A 334 -5.49 -12.44 11.74
C ILE A 334 -4.64 -13.62 12.25
N PHE A 335 -4.74 -14.80 11.62
CA PHE A 335 -4.25 -16.06 12.22
C PHE A 335 -3.00 -16.68 11.56
N LEU A 336 -2.31 -15.99 10.65
CA LEU A 336 -1.06 -16.50 10.05
C LEU A 336 0.16 -16.49 10.99
N PHE A 337 0.05 -15.97 12.23
CA PHE A 337 1.21 -15.84 13.13
C PHE A 337 1.97 -17.15 13.40
N PRO A 338 1.31 -18.29 13.69
CA PRO A 338 1.99 -19.56 13.92
C PRO A 338 2.68 -20.15 12.68
N LEU A 339 2.25 -19.73 11.48
CA LEU A 339 2.80 -20.17 10.19
C LEU A 339 4.00 -19.30 9.75
N MET A 340 4.54 -18.49 10.65
CA MET A 340 5.70 -17.65 10.39
C MET A 340 6.92 -18.40 9.81
N PRO A 341 7.32 -19.59 10.30
CA PRO A 341 8.46 -20.31 9.73
C PRO A 341 8.23 -20.72 8.27
N THR A 342 7.01 -21.11 7.92
CA THR A 342 6.66 -21.49 6.54
C THR A 342 6.57 -20.31 5.58
N LEU A 343 6.38 -19.09 6.10
CA LEU A 343 6.38 -17.87 5.28
C LEU A 343 7.78 -17.37 4.95
N LEU A 344 8.80 -17.83 5.69
CA LEU A 344 10.20 -17.46 5.50
C LEU A 344 10.97 -18.41 4.56
N LEU A 345 10.51 -19.65 4.44
CA LEU A 345 10.98 -20.63 3.47
C LEU A 345 10.53 -20.22 2.06
#